data_AF-A0A6M6IFN2-F1
#
_entry.id   AF-A0A6M6IFN2-F1
#
_cell.length_a   1.000
_cell.length_b   1.000
_cell.length_c   1.000
_cell.angle_alpha   90.00
_cell.angle_beta   90.00
_cell.angle_gamma   90.00
#
_symmetry.space_group_name_H-M   'P 1'
#
loop_
_entity.id
_entity.type
_entity.pdbx_description
1 polymer ?
#
loop_
_entity_poly.entity_id
_entity_poly.type
_entity_poly.pdbx_seq_one_letter_code
_entity_poly.pdbx_strand_id
1 'polypeptide(L)' 'MYQPRPALPETGFVRLPQILSLIPISRSAWWAGIREGKFPQGIKLGSKTTVWRAEDIRNLIERSR' A
#
# COMPACT_ATOMS: atom_id res chain seq x y z
N MET A 1 -2.93 -23.53 9.60
CA MET A 1 -2.19 -22.91 8.47
C MET A 1 -1.62 -21.59 8.97
N TYR A 2 -0.31 -21.52 9.25
CA TYR A 2 0.35 -20.29 9.66
C TYR A 2 0.50 -19.42 8.40
N GLN A 3 -0.40 -18.45 8.20
CA GLN A 3 -0.12 -17.39 7.23
C GLN A 3 0.95 -16.51 7.87
N PRO A 4 2.18 -16.46 7.33
CA PRO A 4 3.17 -15.52 7.84
C PRO A 4 2.54 -14.13 7.79
N ARG A 5 2.73 -13.34 8.86
CA ARG A 5 2.35 -11.92 8.87
C ARG A 5 2.77 -11.33 7.53
N PRO A 6 1.88 -10.62 6.80
CA PRO A 6 2.20 -10.07 5.49
C PRO A 6 3.35 -9.08 5.65
N ALA A 7 4.58 -9.57 5.49
CA ALA A 7 5.76 -8.76 5.46
C ALA A 7 5.75 -8.04 4.11
N LEU A 8 6.03 -6.74 4.13
CA LEU A 8 6.34 -6.00 2.91
C LEU A 8 7.55 -6.68 2.27
N PRO A 9 7.45 -7.18 1.02
CA PRO A 9 8.64 -7.64 0.31
C PRO A 9 9.60 -6.47 0.10
N GLU A 10 10.90 -6.74 -0.01
CA GLU A 10 11.89 -5.67 -0.17
C GLU A 10 11.70 -4.89 -1.48
N THR A 11 11.24 -5.57 -2.52
CA THR A 11 10.95 -4.98 -3.84
C THR A 11 9.67 -5.58 -4.43
N GLY A 12 9.14 -4.92 -5.47
CA GLY A 12 7.98 -5.40 -6.23
C GLY A 12 6.69 -4.63 -5.93
N PHE A 13 5.55 -5.29 -6.13
CA PHE A 13 4.24 -4.67 -6.11
C PHE A 13 3.33 -5.25 -5.02
N VAL A 14 2.68 -4.36 -4.27
CA VAL A 14 1.69 -4.71 -3.25
C VAL A 14 0.31 -4.20 -3.63
N ARG A 15 -0.73 -4.92 -3.19
CA ARG A 15 -2.13 -4.53 -3.42
C ARG A 15 -2.72 -3.84 -2.20
N LEU A 16 -3.83 -3.14 -2.42
CA LEU A 16 -4.55 -2.41 -1.38
C LEU A 16 -4.81 -3.24 -0.09
N PRO A 17 -5.30 -4.50 -0.14
CA PRO A 17 -5.51 -5.27 1.09
C PRO A 17 -4.25 -5.49 1.93
N GLN A 18 -3.09 -5.64 1.28
CA GLN A 18 -1.81 -5.80 1.97
C GLN A 18 -1.40 -4.49 2.66
N ILE A 19 -1.56 -3.37 1.95
CA ILE A 19 -1.27 -2.03 2.50
C ILE A 19 -2.12 -1.75 3.73
N LEU A 20 -3.42 -2.04 3.67
CA LEU A 20 -4.34 -1.79 4.79
C LEU A 20 -4.12 -2.73 5.99
N SER A 21 -3.44 -3.86 5.78
CA SER A 21 -3.01 -4.74 6.88
C SER A 21 -1.82 -4.15 7.63
N LEU A 22 -1.06 -3.24 7.01
CA LEU A 22 0.13 -2.60 7.57
C LEU A 22 -0.18 -1.21 8.12
N ILE A 23 -1.05 -0.47 7.42
CA ILE A 23 -1.51 0.87 7.77
C ILE A 23 -2.99 0.74 8.12
N PRO A 24 -3.35 0.77 9.42
CA PRO A 24 -4.70 0.42 9.89
C PRO A 24 -5.70 1.56 9.65
N ILE A 25 -5.97 1.84 8.37
CA ILE A 25 -6.96 2.82 7.92
C ILE A 25 -7.99 2.15 7.00
N SER A 26 -9.08 2.85 6.72
CA SER A 26 -10.08 2.37 5.79
C SER A 26 -9.63 2.54 4.33
N ARG A 27 -10.21 1.74 3.42
CA ARG A 27 -10.03 1.91 1.96
C ARG A 27 -10.33 3.33 1.51
N SER A 28 -11.40 3.93 2.01
CA SER A 28 -11.80 5.30 1.66
C SER A 28 -10.78 6.34 2.13
N ALA A 29 -10.25 6.18 3.36
CA ALA A 29 -9.19 7.04 3.86
C ALA A 29 -7.91 6.94 3.02
N TRP A 30 -7.56 5.73 2.56
CA TRP A 30 -6.45 5.54 1.63
C TRP A 30 -6.65 6.30 0.32
N TRP A 31 -7.83 6.17 -0.31
CA TRP A 31 -8.11 6.92 -1.54
C TRP A 31 -8.18 8.43 -1.33
N ALA A 32 -8.70 8.90 -0.19
CA ALA A 32 -8.70 10.31 0.17
C ALA A 32 -7.28 10.84 0.32
N GLY A 33 -6.40 10.11 1.03
CA GLY A 33 -4.99 10.49 1.18
C GLY A 33 -4.22 10.49 -0.15
N ILE A 34 -4.56 9.62 -1.10
CA ILE A 34 -4.03 9.69 -2.48
C ILE A 34 -4.48 10.99 -3.17
N ARG A 35 -5.76 11.38 -3.02
CA ARG A 35 -6.29 12.64 -3.61
C ARG A 35 -5.67 13.88 -2.96
N GLU A 36 -5.37 13.82 -1.68
CA GLU A 36 -4.71 14.89 -0.92
C GLU A 36 -3.19 14.94 -1.14
N GLY A 37 -2.60 13.97 -1.86
CA GLY A 37 -1.16 13.90 -2.09
C GLY A 37 -0.33 13.38 -0.90
N LYS A 38 -0.98 12.80 0.12
CA LYS A 38 -0.34 12.21 1.30
C LYS A 38 0.21 10.81 1.05
N PHE A 39 -0.40 10.05 0.13
CA PHE A 39 -0.04 8.67 -0.19
C PHE A 39 0.41 8.52 -1.64
N PRO A 40 1.27 7.53 -1.96
CA PRO A 40 1.74 7.30 -3.32
C PRO A 40 0.58 6.94 -4.26
N GLN A 41 0.65 7.44 -5.50
CA GLN A 41 -0.31 7.11 -6.54
C GLN A 41 -0.21 5.63 -6.91
N GLY A 42 -1.35 4.99 -7.14
CA GLY A 42 -1.40 3.59 -7.56
C GLY A 42 -1.06 3.42 -9.05
N ILE A 43 -0.30 2.38 -9.37
CA ILE A 43 0.04 1.97 -10.73
C ILE A 43 -1.02 0.96 -11.20
N LYS A 44 -1.62 1.19 -12.37
CA LYS A 44 -2.53 0.22 -12.98
C LYS A 44 -1.74 -0.85 -13.73
N LEU A 45 -1.79 -2.09 -13.26
CA LEU A 45 -1.16 -3.25 -13.91
C LEU A 45 -2.08 -3.88 -14.97
N GLY A 46 -3.38 -3.56 -14.92
CA GLY A 46 -4.39 -4.00 -15.87
C GLY A 46 -5.72 -3.28 -15.64
N SER A 47 -6.77 -3.72 -16.32
CA SER A 47 -8.08 -3.06 -16.30
C SER A 47 -8.73 -2.97 -14.90
N LYS A 48 -8.46 -3.94 -14.01
CA LYS A 48 -9.05 -4.03 -12.66
C LYS A 48 -8.02 -4.08 -11.53
N THR A 49 -6.73 -3.96 -11.84
CA THR A 49 -5.66 -4.21 -10.87
C THR A 49 -4.83 -2.96 -10.67
N THR A 50 -4.97 -2.34 -9.50
CA THR A 50 -4.08 -1.29 -9.02
C THR A 50 -3.10 -1.85 -8.00
N VAL A 51 -1.83 -1.52 -8.19
CA VAL A 51 -0.73 -1.91 -7.32
C VAL A 51 0.08 -0.69 -6.90
N TRP A 52 0.85 -0.83 -5.83
CA TRP A 52 1.81 0.15 -5.36
C TRP A 52 3.17 -0.50 -5.25
N ARG A 53 4.25 0.26 -5.42
CA ARG A 53 5.58 -0.28 -5.18
C ARG A 53 5.77 -0.52 -3.69
N ALA A 54 6.38 -1.65 -3.34
CA ALA A 54 6.69 -1.96 -1.96
C ALA A 54 7.62 -0.89 -1.34
N GLU A 55 8.57 -0.37 -2.13
CA GLU A 55 9.49 0.71 -1.71
C GLU A 55 8.76 1.99 -1.30
N ASP A 56 7.74 2.42 -2.05
CA ASP A 56 6.98 3.65 -1.76
C ASP A 56 6.18 3.51 -0.47
N ILE A 57 5.58 2.33 -0.24
CA ILE A 57 4.83 2.04 0.98
C ILE A 57 5.78 1.95 2.18
N ARG A 58 6.96 1.36 2.01
CA ARG A 58 7.99 1.32 3.07
C ARG A 58 8.43 2.73 3.45
N ASN A 59 8.77 3.57 2.46
CA ASN A 59 9.13 4.96 2.67
C ASN A 59 8.01 5.75 3.35
N LEU A 60 6.75 5.49 3.01
CA LEU A 60 5.60 6.11 3.66
C LEU A 60 5.53 5.74 5.16
N ILE A 61 5.70 4.46 5.49
CA ILE A 61 5.69 3.98 6.88
C ILE A 61 6.86 4.57 7.67
N GLU A 62 8.05 4.65 7.06
CA GLU A 62 9.24 5.22 7.70
C GLU A 62 9.12 6.73 7.93
N ARG A 63 8.52 7.48 7.01
CA ARG A 63 8.27 8.92 7.18
C ARG A 63 7.21 9.25 8.22
N SER A 64 6.31 8.31 8.52
CA SER A 64 5.22 8.48 9.50
C SER A 64 5.62 8.09 10.92
N ARG A 65 6.87 7.70 11.14
CA ARG A 65 7.43 7.36 12.46
C ARG A 65 8.16 8.56 13.05
#